data_AF-H5YRG0-F1
#
_entry.id   AF-H5YRG0-F1
#
_cell.length_a   1.000
_cell.length_b   1.000
_cell.length_c   1.000
_cell.angle_alpha   90.00
_cell.angle_beta   90.00
_cell.angle_gamma   90.00
#
_symmetry.space_group_name_H-M   'P 1'
#
loop_
_entity.id
_entity.type
_entity.pdbx_description
1 polymer ?
#
loop_
_entity_poly.entity_id
_entity_poly.type
_entity_poly.pdbx_seq_one_letter_code
_entity_poly.pdbx_strand_id
1 'polypeptide(L)'
;MAALFEQNNVFGIETPVQLYAKLVQEFDDACEDPGSGRHAMNFAITAYHLTEWVWKDLLKEDEAKRRELGIGKSIESFKGWIAEKSIWTAQMQDLANGSKHFQAKGLPILRHKVGPLNTAAFNTLAFNEAAMILMVEMGELDGIPHFVPATHLFEVVLRFWRDFLRHHCPYGGIVPAGRTRPSDE
;
A
#
# COMPACT_ATOMS: atom_id res chain seq x y z
N MET A 1 10.81 37.92 -22.89
CA MET A 1 9.71 37.07 -22.40
C MET A 1 10.12 36.52 -21.05
N ALA A 2 9.49 36.93 -19.96
CA ALA A 2 9.77 36.37 -18.64
C ALA A 2 9.07 35.01 -18.53
N ALA A 3 9.82 33.95 -18.25
CA ALA A 3 9.23 32.66 -17.93
C ALA A 3 8.52 32.78 -16.57
N LEU A 4 7.20 32.65 -16.58
CA LEU A 4 6.42 32.45 -15.36
C LEU A 4 6.64 31.00 -14.94
N PHE A 5 7.55 30.79 -14.00
CA PHE A 5 7.65 29.51 -13.31
C PHE A 5 6.50 29.45 -12.30
N GLU A 6 5.50 28.63 -12.59
CA GLU A 6 4.52 28.23 -11.59
C GLU A 6 5.26 27.44 -10.51
N GLN A 7 5.20 27.92 -9.27
CA GLN A 7 5.78 27.26 -8.12
C GLN A 7 4.86 26.12 -7.68
N ASN A 8 4.62 25.17 -8.58
CA ASN A 8 3.93 23.93 -8.23
C ASN A 8 4.93 23.12 -7.38
N ASN A 9 4.47 22.57 -6.25
CA ASN A 9 5.30 21.68 -5.44
C ASN A 9 5.96 20.63 -6.37
N VAL A 10 7.22 20.26 -6.09
CA VAL A 10 8.10 19.48 -7.00
C VAL A 10 7.45 18.22 -7.61
N PHE A 11 6.39 17.69 -6.98
CA PHE A 11 5.68 16.49 -7.40
C PHE A 11 4.21 16.69 -7.78
N GLY A 12 3.67 17.92 -7.74
CA GLY A 12 2.26 18.19 -8.05
C GLY A 12 1.24 17.56 -7.07
N ILE A 13 1.71 17.09 -5.91
CA ILE A 13 0.89 16.55 -4.82
C ILE A 13 0.92 17.56 -3.68
N GLU A 14 -0.25 17.94 -3.21
CA GLU A 14 -0.47 19.00 -2.21
C GLU A 14 -1.38 18.54 -1.07
N THR A 15 -2.23 17.54 -1.32
CA THR A 15 -3.13 16.97 -0.31
C THR A 15 -2.93 15.46 -0.13
N PRO A 16 -3.32 14.91 1.03
CA PRO A 16 -3.31 13.46 1.26
C PRO A 16 -4.23 12.69 0.30
N VAL A 17 -5.29 13.32 -0.21
CA VAL A 17 -6.18 12.72 -1.22
C VAL A 17 -5.47 12.55 -2.56
N GLN A 18 -4.65 13.52 -2.96
CA GLN A 18 -3.82 13.39 -4.17
C GLN A 18 -2.73 12.33 -3.98
N LEU A 19 -2.14 12.22 -2.78
CA LEU A 19 -1.18 11.14 -2.49
C LEU A 19 -1.87 9.77 -2.46
N TYR A 20 -3.12 9.69 -2.01
CA TYR A 20 -3.94 8.49 -2.14
C TYR A 20 -4.24 8.14 -3.60
N ALA A 21 -4.46 9.13 -4.48
CA ALA A 21 -4.58 8.89 -5.92
C ALA A 21 -3.34 8.19 -6.49
N LYS A 22 -2.14 8.64 -6.08
CA LYS A 22 -0.90 7.96 -6.41
C LYS A 22 -0.86 6.54 -5.85
N LEU A 23 -1.30 6.33 -4.61
CA LEU A 23 -1.32 4.99 -4.01
C LEU A 23 -2.22 4.02 -4.78
N VAL A 24 -3.35 4.49 -5.31
CA VAL A 24 -4.22 3.71 -6.21
C VAL A 24 -3.46 3.30 -7.48
N GLN A 25 -2.74 4.21 -8.11
CA GLN A 25 -1.93 3.90 -9.29
C GLN A 25 -0.83 2.87 -8.99
N GLU A 26 -0.15 2.99 -7.84
CA GLU A 26 0.85 1.99 -7.44
C GLU A 26 0.22 0.61 -7.19
N PHE A 27 -1.04 0.55 -6.78
CA PHE A 27 -1.77 -0.70 -6.63
C PHE A 27 -2.13 -1.31 -7.98
N ASP A 28 -2.64 -0.50 -8.90
CA ASP A 28 -2.98 -0.93 -10.26
C ASP A 28 -1.74 -1.53 -10.95
N ASP A 29 -0.62 -0.80 -10.91
CA ASP A 29 0.70 -1.24 -11.38
C ASP A 29 1.15 -2.58 -10.74
N ALA A 30 0.95 -2.74 -9.43
CA ALA A 30 1.30 -3.97 -8.72
C ALA A 30 0.37 -5.14 -9.07
N CYS A 31 -0.86 -4.88 -9.46
CA CYS A 31 -1.78 -5.89 -9.98
C CYS A 31 -1.43 -6.30 -11.41
N GLU A 32 -0.93 -5.39 -12.24
CA GLU A 32 -0.48 -5.67 -13.60
C GLU A 32 0.82 -6.48 -13.65
N ASP A 33 1.79 -6.19 -12.77
CA ASP A 33 3.02 -6.98 -12.61
C ASP A 33 3.26 -7.37 -11.14
N PRO A 34 2.56 -8.43 -10.64
CA PRO A 34 2.64 -8.88 -9.24
C PRO A 34 4.02 -9.41 -8.81
N GLY A 35 4.92 -9.64 -9.76
CA GLY A 35 6.29 -10.10 -9.52
C GLY A 35 7.29 -8.95 -9.33
N SER A 36 6.87 -7.70 -9.56
CA SER A 36 7.72 -6.53 -9.57
C SER A 36 8.05 -6.02 -8.17
N GLY A 37 9.30 -6.20 -7.76
CA GLY A 37 9.79 -5.57 -6.53
C GLY A 37 9.73 -4.04 -6.58
N ARG A 38 9.79 -3.43 -7.77
CA ARG A 38 9.68 -1.98 -7.96
C ARG A 38 8.29 -1.47 -7.59
N HIS A 39 7.24 -2.08 -8.14
CA HIS A 39 5.85 -1.69 -7.85
C HIS A 39 5.51 -1.93 -6.37
N ALA A 40 5.90 -3.09 -5.83
CA ALA A 40 5.73 -3.38 -4.40
C ALA A 40 6.43 -2.35 -3.48
N MET A 41 7.67 -1.97 -3.81
CA MET A 41 8.42 -0.98 -3.05
C MET A 41 7.75 0.40 -3.11
N ASN A 42 7.36 0.85 -4.30
CA ASN A 42 6.70 2.14 -4.46
C ASN A 42 5.35 2.19 -3.74
N PHE A 43 4.57 1.11 -3.78
CA PHE A 43 3.32 0.99 -3.02
C PHE A 43 3.59 1.16 -1.51
N ALA A 44 4.53 0.39 -0.96
CA ALA A 44 4.85 0.44 0.47
C ALA A 44 5.33 1.83 0.92
N ILE A 45 6.21 2.47 0.14
CA ILE A 45 6.71 3.82 0.40
C ILE A 45 5.57 4.83 0.36
N THR A 46 4.71 4.77 -0.68
CA THR A 46 3.59 5.70 -0.84
C THR A 46 2.57 5.54 0.29
N ALA A 47 2.23 4.30 0.66
CA ALA A 47 1.33 4.01 1.76
C ALA A 47 1.88 4.48 3.12
N TYR A 48 3.17 4.28 3.36
CA TYR A 48 3.82 4.79 4.56
C TYR A 48 3.74 6.31 4.64
N HIS A 49 4.15 7.02 3.59
CA HIS A 49 4.12 8.49 3.58
C HIS A 49 2.70 9.05 3.63
N LEU A 50 1.68 8.34 3.14
CA LEU A 50 0.29 8.74 3.30
C LEU A 50 -0.09 8.91 4.79
N THR A 51 0.48 8.11 5.68
CA THR A 51 0.35 8.30 7.14
C THR A 51 0.83 9.68 7.58
N GLU A 52 2.02 10.10 7.13
CA GLU A 52 2.64 11.36 7.52
C GLU A 52 1.86 12.55 6.96
N TRP A 53 1.31 12.40 5.75
CA TRP A 53 0.48 13.40 5.10
C TRP A 53 -0.85 13.57 5.80
N VAL A 54 -1.55 12.48 6.10
CA VAL A 54 -2.80 12.51 6.87
C VAL A 54 -2.57 13.15 8.25
N TRP A 55 -1.47 12.78 8.91
CA TRP A 55 -1.11 13.41 10.17
C TRP A 55 -0.95 14.93 10.01
N LYS A 56 -0.06 15.35 9.11
CA LYS A 56 0.31 16.76 8.96
C LYS A 56 -0.87 17.65 8.60
N ASP A 57 -1.72 17.18 7.69
CA ASP A 57 -2.75 17.99 7.06
C ASP A 57 -4.11 17.89 7.76
N LEU A 58 -4.50 16.70 8.25
CA LEU A 58 -5.83 16.50 8.86
C LEU A 58 -5.79 16.47 10.37
N LEU A 59 -4.77 15.85 10.96
CA LEU A 59 -4.82 15.48 12.38
C LEU A 59 -3.94 16.32 13.27
N LYS A 60 -2.85 16.91 12.79
CA LYS A 60 -1.83 17.55 13.65
C LYS A 60 -2.37 18.73 14.45
N GLU A 61 -3.19 19.57 13.81
CA GLU A 61 -3.75 20.77 14.45
C GLU A 61 -5.23 20.60 14.88
N ASP A 62 -5.92 19.54 14.42
CA ASP A 62 -7.32 19.26 14.78
C ASP A 62 -7.45 18.45 16.09
N GLU A 63 -7.47 19.16 17.23
CA GLU A 63 -7.64 18.51 18.54
C GLU A 63 -8.98 17.79 18.70
N ALA A 64 -10.06 18.33 18.13
CA ALA A 64 -11.39 17.74 18.25
C ALA A 64 -11.43 16.38 17.56
N LYS A 65 -10.94 16.30 16.32
CA LYS A 65 -10.87 15.05 15.55
C LYS A 65 -9.94 14.02 16.20
N ARG A 66 -8.78 14.45 16.72
CA ARG A 66 -7.89 13.55 17.46
C ARG A 66 -8.60 12.94 18.68
N ARG A 67 -9.32 13.75 19.46
CA ARG A 67 -10.08 13.27 20.63
C ARG A 67 -11.20 12.32 20.22
N GLU A 68 -11.93 12.62 19.15
CA GLU A 68 -12.97 11.75 18.59
C GLU A 68 -12.40 10.36 18.23
N LEU A 69 -11.22 10.33 17.61
CA LEU A 69 -10.56 9.09 17.19
C LEU A 69 -9.78 8.38 18.31
N GLY A 70 -9.64 9.01 19.49
CA GLY A 70 -8.83 8.49 20.59
C GLY A 70 -7.32 8.59 20.35
N ILE A 71 -6.87 9.52 19.51
CA ILE A 71 -5.46 9.69 19.11
C ILE A 71 -4.80 10.78 19.98
N GLY A 72 -3.58 10.50 20.47
CA GLY A 72 -2.75 11.46 21.20
C GLY A 72 -2.21 12.61 20.32
N LYS A 73 -1.46 13.54 20.92
CA LYS A 73 -0.96 14.75 20.23
C LYS A 73 0.26 14.53 19.32
N SER A 74 0.77 13.30 19.21
CA SER A 74 1.97 13.00 18.43
C SER A 74 1.69 12.04 17.27
N ILE A 75 2.57 12.08 16.27
CA ILE A 75 2.49 11.15 15.13
C ILE A 75 2.68 9.70 15.57
N GLU A 76 3.45 9.46 16.64
CA GLU A 76 3.64 8.14 17.23
C GLU A 76 2.33 7.60 17.81
N SER A 77 1.52 8.45 18.46
CA SER A 77 0.17 8.06 18.89
C SER A 77 -0.72 7.70 17.72
N PHE A 78 -0.62 8.43 16.59
CA PHE A 78 -1.37 8.09 15.39
C PHE A 78 -0.90 6.79 14.74
N LYS A 79 0.42 6.55 14.66
CA LYS A 79 0.98 5.28 14.19
C LYS A 79 0.54 4.11 15.07
N GLY A 80 0.49 4.30 16.39
CA GLY A 80 -0.06 3.34 17.35
C GLY A 80 -1.53 3.03 17.05
N TRP A 81 -2.35 4.07 16.85
CA TRP A 81 -3.74 3.91 16.45
C TRP A 81 -3.90 3.14 15.14
N ILE A 82 -3.08 3.42 14.11
CA ILE A 82 -3.09 2.65 12.85
C ILE A 82 -2.78 1.19 13.11
N ALA A 83 -1.77 0.88 13.93
CA ALA A 83 -1.39 -0.49 14.26
C ALA A 83 -2.52 -1.28 14.95
N GLU A 84 -3.32 -0.61 15.79
CA GLU A 84 -4.50 -1.20 16.42
C GLU A 84 -5.64 -1.47 15.42
N LYS A 85 -5.77 -0.63 14.37
CA LYS A 85 -6.85 -0.76 13.37
C LYS A 85 -6.48 -1.66 12.20
N SER A 86 -5.21 -1.71 11.82
CA SER A 86 -4.73 -2.46 10.66
C SER A 86 -3.24 -2.77 10.81
N ILE A 87 -2.95 -4.00 11.24
CA ILE A 87 -1.58 -4.51 11.31
C ILE A 87 -0.86 -4.38 9.96
N TRP A 88 -1.57 -4.60 8.85
CA TRP A 88 -1.01 -4.50 7.50
C TRP A 88 -0.58 -3.08 7.14
N THR A 89 -1.38 -2.08 7.53
CA THR A 89 -1.01 -0.68 7.28
C THR A 89 0.20 -0.28 8.12
N ALA A 90 0.28 -0.75 9.37
CA ALA A 90 1.45 -0.51 10.22
C ALA A 90 2.75 -1.13 9.66
N GLN A 91 2.66 -2.30 9.01
CA GLN A 91 3.82 -2.97 8.39
C GLN A 91 4.40 -2.19 7.20
N MET A 92 3.67 -1.25 6.60
CA MET A 92 4.19 -0.46 5.48
C MET A 92 5.42 0.35 5.86
N GLN A 93 5.50 0.82 7.11
CA GLN A 93 6.69 1.51 7.61
C GLN A 93 7.93 0.61 7.57
N ASP A 94 7.80 -0.63 8.02
CA ASP A 94 8.94 -1.56 8.10
C ASP A 94 9.39 -1.97 6.70
N LEU A 95 8.46 -2.21 5.77
CA LEU A 95 8.79 -2.50 4.37
C LEU A 95 9.46 -1.29 3.68
N ALA A 96 8.94 -0.08 3.89
CA ALA A 96 9.52 1.14 3.34
C ALA A 96 10.90 1.46 3.92
N ASN A 97 11.13 1.21 5.21
CA ASN A 97 12.44 1.39 5.84
C ASN A 97 13.41 0.26 5.45
N GLY A 98 12.92 -0.96 5.29
CA GLY A 98 13.72 -2.11 4.89
C GLY A 98 14.37 -1.93 3.52
N SER A 99 13.63 -1.33 2.56
CA SER A 99 14.19 -0.98 1.25
C SER A 99 15.33 0.04 1.34
N LYS A 100 15.23 1.00 2.27
CA LYS A 100 16.27 2.02 2.50
C LYS A 100 17.52 1.45 3.19
N HIS A 101 17.35 0.53 4.12
CA HIS A 101 18.43 0.00 4.96
C HIS A 101 18.99 -1.34 4.47
N PHE A 102 18.46 -1.88 3.37
CA PHE A 102 18.79 -3.23 2.87
C PHE A 102 18.66 -4.32 3.95
N GLN A 103 17.73 -4.11 4.89
CA GLN A 103 17.45 -5.02 5.99
C GLN A 103 16.01 -5.47 5.85
N ALA A 104 15.79 -6.77 5.71
CA ALA A 104 14.45 -7.33 5.80
C ALA A 104 13.95 -7.13 7.24
N LYS A 105 13.04 -6.16 7.42
CA LYS A 105 12.27 -5.95 8.64
C LYS A 105 10.80 -5.96 8.27
N GLY A 106 9.96 -6.43 9.18
CA GLY A 106 8.54 -6.66 8.92
C GLY A 106 8.28 -8.03 8.28
N LEU A 107 7.22 -8.11 7.48
CA LEU A 107 6.75 -9.38 6.91
C LEU A 107 7.73 -9.96 5.86
N PRO A 108 8.00 -11.29 5.87
CA PRO A 108 8.80 -11.92 4.84
C PRO A 108 8.05 -11.89 3.50
N ILE A 109 8.57 -11.12 2.54
CA ILE A 109 8.08 -11.11 1.15
C ILE A 109 9.06 -11.87 0.27
N LEU A 110 8.58 -12.96 -0.32
CA LEU A 110 9.35 -13.88 -1.14
C LEU A 110 8.89 -13.80 -2.60
N ARG A 111 9.83 -13.94 -3.54
CA ARG A 111 9.50 -14.14 -4.95
C ARG A 111 9.20 -15.61 -5.20
N HIS A 112 7.99 -15.91 -5.64
CA HIS A 112 7.58 -17.23 -6.05
C HIS A 112 7.45 -17.30 -7.57
N LYS A 113 8.10 -18.29 -8.20
CA LYS A 113 7.95 -18.59 -9.61
C LYS A 113 6.81 -19.60 -9.75
N VAL A 114 5.68 -19.16 -10.29
CA VAL A 114 4.59 -20.05 -10.67
C VAL A 114 5.00 -20.70 -12.00
N GLY A 115 5.30 -22.00 -11.95
CA GLY A 115 5.66 -22.77 -13.14
C GLY A 115 4.43 -23.18 -13.96
N PRO A 116 4.64 -23.72 -15.18
CA PRO A 116 3.56 -24.28 -15.97
C PRO A 116 2.84 -25.38 -15.18
N LEU A 117 1.50 -25.41 -15.24
CA LEU A 117 0.71 -26.56 -14.81
C LEU A 117 1.30 -27.83 -15.43
N ASN A 118 1.42 -28.90 -14.64
CA ASN A 118 2.07 -30.17 -15.03
C ASN A 118 1.87 -30.50 -16.52
N THR A 119 2.91 -30.23 -17.30
CA THR A 119 2.89 -30.27 -18.77
C THR A 119 2.74 -31.70 -19.32
N ALA A 120 2.80 -32.72 -18.46
CA ALA A 120 2.49 -34.09 -18.85
C ALA A 120 0.98 -34.30 -19.14
N ALA A 121 0.10 -33.44 -18.61
CA ALA A 121 -1.35 -33.54 -18.77
C ALA A 121 -1.95 -32.62 -19.84
N PHE A 122 -1.19 -31.62 -20.34
CA PHE A 122 -1.71 -30.61 -21.28
C PHE A 122 -0.66 -30.26 -22.35
N ASN A 123 -1.11 -30.01 -23.58
CA ASN A 123 -0.26 -29.73 -24.74
C ASN A 123 0.69 -28.55 -24.47
N THR A 124 1.98 -28.76 -24.72
CA THR A 124 3.14 -27.95 -24.27
C THR A 124 3.17 -26.50 -24.76
N LEU A 125 2.30 -26.10 -25.67
CA LEU A 125 2.27 -24.74 -26.23
C LEU A 125 1.29 -23.80 -25.52
N ALA A 126 0.37 -24.30 -24.69
CA ALA A 126 -0.73 -23.47 -24.15
C ALA A 126 -0.52 -22.95 -22.71
N PHE A 127 0.48 -23.45 -21.97
CA PHE A 127 0.64 -23.16 -20.53
C PHE A 127 2.08 -22.85 -20.09
N ASN A 128 2.96 -22.39 -20.99
CA ASN A 128 4.38 -22.16 -20.70
C ASN A 128 4.72 -20.82 -20.04
N GLU A 129 3.73 -20.00 -19.69
CA GLU A 129 4.00 -18.72 -19.03
C GLU A 129 4.31 -18.95 -17.55
N ALA A 130 5.59 -18.82 -17.21
CA ALA A 130 6.00 -18.74 -15.83
C ALA A 130 5.75 -17.32 -15.32
N ALA A 131 4.77 -17.16 -14.43
CA ALA A 131 4.52 -15.89 -13.77
C ALA A 131 5.39 -15.77 -12.50
N MET A 132 5.90 -14.59 -12.24
CA MET A 132 6.53 -14.25 -10.96
C MET A 132 5.51 -13.54 -10.11
N ILE A 133 5.34 -13.97 -8.86
CA ILE A 133 4.47 -13.30 -7.89
C ILE A 133 5.23 -13.07 -6.59
N LEU A 134 4.95 -11.95 -5.94
CA LEU A 134 5.41 -11.68 -4.58
C LEU A 134 4.44 -12.30 -3.58
N MET A 135 4.95 -13.11 -2.67
CA MET A 135 4.20 -13.83 -1.64
C MET A 135 4.64 -13.36 -0.26
N VAL A 136 3.69 -13.09 0.62
CA VAL A 136 3.89 -12.80 2.03
C VAL A 136 3.79 -14.11 2.80
N GLU A 137 4.79 -14.42 3.60
CA GLU A 137 4.74 -15.53 4.56
C GLU A 137 3.89 -15.14 5.78
N MET A 138 2.86 -15.94 6.05
CA MET A 138 1.86 -15.67 7.09
C MET A 138 2.02 -16.60 8.30
N GLY A 139 3.18 -17.26 8.42
CA GLY A 139 3.45 -18.31 9.40
C GLY A 139 2.91 -19.67 8.97
N GLU A 140 2.61 -20.53 9.93
CA GLU A 140 2.11 -21.89 9.70
C GLU A 140 0.62 -22.00 10.06
N LEU A 141 -0.15 -22.70 9.22
CA LEU A 141 -1.50 -23.16 9.50
C LEU A 141 -1.50 -24.68 9.48
N ASP A 142 -1.86 -25.31 10.60
CA ASP A 142 -1.83 -26.78 10.77
C ASP A 142 -0.46 -27.43 10.43
N GLY A 143 0.64 -26.73 10.74
CA GLY A 143 2.01 -27.17 10.46
C GLY A 143 2.43 -27.03 8.99
N ILE A 144 1.64 -26.33 8.17
CA ILE A 144 1.92 -26.05 6.76
C ILE A 144 2.21 -24.55 6.61
N PRO A 145 3.36 -24.16 6.02
CA PRO A 145 3.64 -22.78 5.69
C PRO A 145 2.52 -22.16 4.84
N HIS A 146 1.94 -21.08 5.34
CA HIS A 146 0.85 -20.37 4.71
C HIS A 146 1.38 -19.10 4.05
N PHE A 147 1.09 -18.93 2.76
CA PHE A 147 1.53 -17.78 1.98
C PHE A 147 0.34 -17.11 1.30
N VAL A 148 0.37 -15.78 1.20
CA VAL A 148 -0.63 -15.00 0.46
C VAL A 148 0.05 -14.05 -0.54
N PRO A 149 -0.55 -13.76 -1.69
CA PRO A 149 -0.01 -12.75 -2.60
C PRO A 149 0.13 -11.38 -1.91
N ALA A 150 1.22 -10.67 -2.17
CA ALA A 150 1.45 -9.33 -1.61
C ALA A 150 0.36 -8.32 -2.04
N THR A 151 -0.22 -8.50 -3.23
CA THR A 151 -1.35 -7.69 -3.71
C THR A 151 -2.58 -7.79 -2.81
N HIS A 152 -2.82 -8.92 -2.12
CA HIS A 152 -3.93 -9.01 -1.14
C HIS A 152 -3.67 -8.11 0.07
N LEU A 153 -2.42 -8.02 0.53
CA LEU A 153 -2.05 -7.11 1.59
C LEU A 153 -2.22 -5.66 1.14
N PHE A 154 -1.74 -5.33 -0.06
CA PHE A 154 -1.86 -4.00 -0.65
C PHE A 154 -3.32 -3.56 -0.77
N GLU A 155 -4.22 -4.47 -1.16
CA GLU A 155 -5.66 -4.22 -1.19
C GLU A 155 -6.19 -3.78 0.18
N VAL A 156 -5.82 -4.48 1.26
CA VAL A 156 -6.28 -4.13 2.61
C VAL A 156 -5.79 -2.75 3.02
N VAL A 157 -4.53 -2.43 2.73
CA VAL A 157 -3.93 -1.11 3.01
C VAL A 157 -4.63 -0.01 2.21
N LEU A 158 -4.88 -0.25 0.92
CA LEU A 158 -5.56 0.69 0.04
C LEU A 158 -6.98 1.00 0.55
N ARG A 159 -7.72 -0.04 0.96
CA ARG A 159 -9.08 0.11 1.50
C ARG A 159 -9.11 0.82 2.83
N PHE A 160 -8.16 0.52 3.72
CA PHE A 160 -8.02 1.24 4.98
C PHE A 160 -7.93 2.75 4.74
N TRP A 161 -7.04 3.17 3.84
CA TRP A 161 -6.89 4.60 3.53
C TRP A 161 -8.07 5.21 2.80
N ARG A 162 -8.68 4.47 1.86
CA ARG A 162 -9.92 4.87 1.19
C ARG A 162 -10.99 5.23 2.22
N ASP A 163 -11.23 4.31 3.15
CA ASP A 163 -12.33 4.41 4.08
C ASP A 163 -12.01 5.48 5.13
N PHE A 164 -10.77 5.58 5.61
CA PHE A 164 -10.34 6.68 6.48
C PHE A 164 -10.59 8.04 5.83
N LEU A 165 -10.12 8.24 4.60
CA LEU A 165 -10.25 9.51 3.90
C LEU A 165 -11.72 9.84 3.58
N ARG A 166 -12.54 8.86 3.21
CA ARG A 166 -13.99 9.09 3.00
C ARG A 166 -14.69 9.64 4.22
N HIS A 167 -14.37 9.12 5.40
CA HIS A 167 -15.07 9.48 6.64
C HIS A 167 -14.50 10.73 7.32
N HIS A 168 -13.21 11.03 7.10
CA HIS A 168 -12.52 12.02 7.92
C HIS A 168 -11.91 13.17 7.11
N CYS A 169 -11.91 13.10 5.79
CA CYS A 169 -11.30 14.14 4.97
C CYS A 169 -12.21 15.37 4.81
N PRO A 170 -11.72 16.59 5.05
CA PRO A 170 -12.51 17.82 4.91
C PRO A 170 -12.84 18.17 3.45
N TYR A 171 -12.24 17.49 2.46
CA TYR A 171 -12.44 17.76 1.03
C TYR A 171 -13.69 17.08 0.43
N GLY A 172 -14.73 16.84 1.24
CA GLY A 172 -16.02 16.31 0.78
C GLY A 172 -16.07 14.81 0.54
N GLY A 173 -15.11 14.03 1.08
CA GLY A 173 -15.15 12.56 1.04
C GLY A 173 -14.97 11.92 -0.36
N ILE A 174 -14.73 12.73 -1.39
CA ILE A 174 -14.46 12.24 -2.75
C ILE A 174 -13.00 11.78 -2.79
N VAL A 175 -12.82 10.47 -2.77
CA VAL A 175 -11.53 9.83 -3.05
C VAL A 175 -11.55 9.27 -4.47
N PRO A 176 -10.42 9.36 -5.20
CA PRO A 176 -10.25 8.76 -6.52
C PRO A 176 -10.77 7.33 -6.58
N ALA A 177 -11.48 7.03 -7.67
CA ALA A 177 -11.84 5.66 -8.04
C ALA A 177 -10.64 4.98 -8.72
N GLY A 178 -10.51 3.68 -8.51
CA GLY A 178 -9.53 2.79 -9.15
C GLY A 178 -9.80 1.36 -8.68
N ARG A 179 -8.93 0.40 -9.00
CA ARG A 179 -9.15 -0.99 -8.54
C ARG A 179 -9.13 -1.01 -7.02
N THR A 180 -10.14 -1.65 -6.45
CA THR A 180 -10.27 -1.86 -5.00
C THR A 180 -10.08 -3.32 -4.62
N ARG A 181 -9.84 -4.17 -5.61
CA ARG A 181 -9.53 -5.60 -5.57
C ARG A 181 -8.62 -5.95 -6.75
N PRO A 182 -7.77 -6.99 -6.61
CA PRO A 182 -7.05 -7.58 -7.71
C PRO A 182 -7.94 -8.07 -8.87
N SER A 183 -9.21 -8.38 -8.57
CA SER A 183 -10.20 -8.86 -9.54
C SER A 183 -11.01 -7.77 -10.22
N ASP A 184 -10.86 -6.50 -9.82
CA ASP A 184 -11.58 -5.41 -10.49
C ASP A 184 -10.89 -5.19 -11.86
N GLU A 185 -11.64 -5.26 -12.97
CA GLU A 185 -11.12 -4.99 -14.34
C GLU A 185 -10.82 -3.51 -14.54
#